data_AF-A0AAD3VXZ1-F1
#
_entry.id   AF-A0AAD3VXZ1-F1
#
_cell.length_a   1.000
_cell.length_b   1.000
_cell.length_c   1.000
_cell.angle_alpha   90.00
_cell.angle_beta   90.00
_cell.angle_gamma   90.00
#
_symmetry.space_group_name_H-M   'P 1'
#
loop_
_entity.id
_entity.type
_entity.pdbx_description
1 polymer ?
#
loop_
_entity_poly.entity_id
_entity_poly.type
_entity_poly.pdbx_seq_one_letter_code
_entity_poly.pdbx_strand_id
1 'polypeptide(L)'
;MLDTDPYTRNLVNTNYYVQRTDLSARVVAVLRGHLDNRNLELIPQPSRAIKQGEVHELIVTDENAAPGRKVQRIAYIAFVEFLNGGVMLHRDDVLTEKGYLGTLAGYDLSHFPNHMNMVVQGNLESGEDRGLAVGIPVIFRAHSISRERSGKKQ
;
A
#
# COMPACT_ATOMS: atom_id res chain seq x y z
N MET A 1 8.96 18.03 -15.32
CA MET A 1 9.31 16.67 -15.81
C MET A 1 8.18 15.66 -15.59
N LEU A 2 6.91 16.06 -15.64
CA LEU A 2 5.74 15.15 -15.55
C LEU A 2 5.21 14.72 -16.92
N ASP A 3 5.60 15.43 -17.98
CA ASP A 3 5.00 15.35 -19.33
C ASP A 3 5.56 14.19 -20.20
N THR A 4 6.61 13.51 -19.72
CA THR A 4 7.22 12.36 -20.40
C THR A 4 6.87 11.02 -19.74
N ASP A 5 6.17 11.03 -18.60
CA ASP A 5 5.89 9.80 -17.86
C ASP A 5 4.83 8.94 -18.61
N PRO A 6 5.10 7.66 -18.89
CA PRO A 6 4.18 6.81 -19.64
C PRO A 6 2.85 6.54 -18.91
N TYR A 7 2.82 6.63 -17.58
CA TYR A 7 1.62 6.43 -16.77
C TYR A 7 0.73 7.67 -16.78
N THR A 8 1.29 8.88 -16.71
CA THR A 8 0.50 10.12 -16.86
C THR A 8 -0.08 10.26 -18.27
N ARG A 9 0.58 9.65 -19.27
CA ARG A 9 0.14 9.61 -20.66
C ARG A 9 -0.76 8.42 -21.01
N ASN A 10 -1.12 7.56 -20.05
CA ASN A 10 -1.91 6.34 -20.26
C ASN A 10 -1.37 5.39 -21.36
N LEU A 11 -0.05 5.36 -21.55
CA LEU A 11 0.60 4.47 -22.53
C LEU A 11 0.67 3.02 -22.03
N VAL A 12 0.51 2.81 -20.73
CA VAL A 12 0.50 1.49 -20.09
C VAL A 12 -0.95 1.04 -19.90
N ASN A 13 -1.41 0.11 -20.74
CA ASN A 13 -2.76 -0.45 -20.70
C ASN A 13 -2.79 -1.96 -20.37
N THR A 14 -1.63 -2.55 -20.08
CA THR A 14 -1.44 -3.98 -19.84
C THR A 14 -0.58 -4.19 -18.59
N ASN A 15 -0.86 -5.25 -17.83
CA ASN A 15 0.00 -5.68 -16.74
C ASN A 15 1.30 -6.29 -17.30
N TYR A 16 2.44 -5.62 -17.09
CA TYR A 16 3.76 -6.11 -17.52
C TYR A 16 4.36 -7.19 -16.61
N TYR A 17 3.76 -7.45 -15.45
CA TYR A 17 4.29 -8.40 -14.46
C TYR A 17 3.66 -9.78 -14.64
N VAL A 18 4.43 -10.72 -15.20
CA VAL A 18 4.01 -12.12 -15.36
C VAL A 18 4.04 -12.86 -14.02
N GLN A 19 5.12 -12.68 -13.25
CA GLN A 19 5.31 -13.24 -11.91
C GLN A 19 6.18 -12.30 -11.07
N ARG A 20 6.03 -12.39 -9.75
CA ARG A 20 6.86 -11.69 -8.77
C ARG A 20 6.75 -12.36 -7.40
N THR A 21 7.76 -12.15 -6.57
CA THR A 21 7.75 -12.61 -5.17
C THR A 21 6.74 -11.80 -4.36
N ASP A 22 6.15 -12.43 -3.34
CA ASP A 22 5.56 -11.70 -2.23
C ASP A 22 6.66 -10.84 -1.56
N LEU A 23 6.28 -9.68 -1.05
CA LEU A 23 7.13 -8.87 -0.18
C LEU A 23 6.77 -9.13 1.27
N SER A 24 7.78 -9.50 2.04
CA SER A 24 7.70 -9.72 3.48
C SER A 24 8.31 -8.53 4.19
N ALA A 25 7.63 -8.02 5.19
CA ALA A 25 8.10 -6.96 6.07
C ALA A 25 7.80 -7.30 7.53
N ARG A 26 8.36 -6.52 8.45
CA ARG A 26 8.00 -6.55 9.87
C ARG A 26 7.66 -5.17 10.38
N VAL A 27 6.70 -5.07 11.29
CA VAL A 27 6.43 -3.81 12.00
C VAL A 27 7.63 -3.42 12.84
N VAL A 28 8.13 -2.20 12.66
CA VAL A 28 9.24 -1.61 13.45
C VAL A 28 8.79 -0.44 14.31
N ALA A 29 7.64 0.16 14.01
CA ALA A 29 6.93 1.08 14.90
C ALA A 29 5.43 0.99 14.66
N VAL A 30 4.62 1.00 15.71
CA VAL A 30 3.16 1.06 15.63
C VAL A 30 2.73 2.51 15.77
N LEU A 31 1.80 2.95 14.92
CA LEU A 31 1.29 4.31 14.91
C LEU A 31 -0.15 4.37 15.41
N ARG A 32 -0.55 5.56 15.86
CA ARG A 32 -1.90 5.87 16.35
C ARG A 32 -2.41 7.13 15.67
N GLY A 33 -3.73 7.26 15.63
CA GLY A 33 -4.41 8.50 15.24
C GLY A 33 -4.85 8.56 13.79
N HIS A 34 -5.66 9.58 13.54
CA HIS A 34 -6.37 9.84 12.29
C HIS A 34 -6.23 11.30 11.88
N LEU A 35 -6.37 11.58 10.59
CA LEU A 35 -6.45 12.93 10.06
C LEU A 35 -7.46 12.96 8.92
N ASP A 36 -8.29 14.00 8.84
CA ASP A 36 -9.28 14.19 7.77
C ASP A 36 -8.82 15.15 6.66
N ASN A 37 -7.65 15.75 6.80
CA ASN A 37 -7.12 16.80 5.93
C ASN A 37 -5.63 16.62 5.60
N ARG A 38 -5.18 15.37 5.46
CA ARG A 38 -3.77 15.01 5.29
C ARG A 38 -3.17 15.48 3.96
N ASN A 39 -3.98 15.62 2.92
CA ASN A 39 -3.58 16.08 1.57
C ASN A 39 -2.39 15.31 1.00
N LEU A 40 -2.48 13.97 1.00
CA LEU A 40 -1.53 13.13 0.29
C LEU A 40 -1.76 13.26 -1.21
N GLU A 41 -0.68 13.28 -1.99
CA GLU A 41 -0.73 13.28 -3.45
C GLU A 41 -0.09 11.99 -3.95
N LEU A 42 -0.93 11.01 -4.29
CA LEU A 42 -0.45 9.71 -4.76
C LEU A 42 0.22 9.88 -6.12
N ILE A 43 1.44 9.38 -6.26
CA ILE A 43 2.16 9.39 -7.52
C ILE A 43 1.41 8.54 -8.57
N PRO A 44 1.55 8.85 -9.88
CA PRO A 44 0.82 8.15 -10.94
C PRO A 44 1.36 6.74 -11.20
N GLN A 45 2.59 6.43 -10.80
CA GLN A 45 3.20 5.13 -11.05
C GLN A 45 2.58 4.07 -10.13
N PRO A 46 2.02 2.99 -10.69
CA PRO A 46 1.28 1.98 -9.93
C PRO A 46 2.21 0.99 -9.21
N SER A 47 3.53 1.10 -9.37
CA SER A 47 4.48 0.12 -8.86
C SER A 47 5.71 0.77 -8.24
N ARG A 48 6.33 0.10 -7.28
CA ARG A 48 7.61 0.49 -6.68
C ARG A 48 8.54 -0.69 -6.54
N ALA A 49 9.78 -0.51 -6.96
CA ALA A 49 10.87 -1.39 -6.54
C ALA A 49 11.18 -1.12 -5.08
N ILE A 50 11.30 -2.19 -4.30
CA ILE A 50 11.61 -2.16 -2.87
C ILE A 50 12.94 -2.86 -2.67
N LYS A 51 13.85 -2.24 -1.93
CA LYS A 51 15.11 -2.85 -1.52
C LYS A 51 14.94 -3.46 -0.13
N GLN A 52 15.55 -4.63 0.08
CA GLN A 52 15.64 -5.22 1.40
C GLN A 52 16.29 -4.25 2.40
N GLY A 53 15.71 -4.15 3.59
CA GLY A 53 16.15 -3.29 4.68
C GLY A 53 15.58 -1.86 4.64
N GLU A 54 14.84 -1.49 3.59
CA GLU A 54 14.15 -0.19 3.55
C GLU A 54 13.00 -0.16 4.57
N VAL A 55 12.82 0.99 5.21
CA VAL A 55 11.74 1.25 6.17
C VAL A 55 10.76 2.23 5.56
N HIS A 56 9.49 1.87 5.53
CA HIS A 56 8.42 2.67 4.94
C HIS A 56 7.18 2.74 5.82
N GLU A 57 6.35 3.75 5.61
CA GLU A 57 5.16 4.00 6.42
C GLU A 57 3.92 3.39 5.77
N LEU A 58 3.12 2.66 6.54
CA LEU A 58 1.79 2.20 6.19
C LEU A 58 0.73 3.16 6.74
N ILE A 59 -0.11 3.61 5.83
CA ILE A 59 -1.26 4.47 6.10
C ILE A 59 -2.49 3.78 5.51
N VAL A 60 -3.64 3.84 6.17
CA VAL A 60 -4.91 3.38 5.61
C VAL A 60 -5.86 4.54 5.36
N THR A 61 -6.62 4.45 4.28
CA THR A 61 -7.75 5.31 3.96
C THR A 61 -8.95 4.46 3.61
N ASP A 62 -10.14 4.94 3.94
CA ASP A 62 -11.42 4.38 3.49
C ASP A 62 -11.96 5.12 2.25
N GLU A 63 -11.25 6.15 1.79
CA GLU A 63 -11.56 6.80 0.52
C GLU A 63 -11.30 5.86 -0.66
N ASN A 64 -12.02 6.08 -1.75
CA ASN A 64 -11.65 5.48 -3.02
C ASN A 64 -10.35 6.14 -3.51
N ALA A 65 -9.22 5.44 -3.43
CA ALA A 65 -7.90 5.95 -3.72
C ALA A 65 -7.20 5.10 -4.79
N ALA A 66 -6.41 5.75 -5.64
CA ALA A 66 -5.70 5.12 -6.74
C ALA A 66 -4.48 5.97 -7.13
N PRO A 67 -3.51 5.45 -7.89
CA PRO A 67 -2.38 6.23 -8.38
C PRO A 67 -2.83 7.52 -9.06
N GLY A 68 -2.14 8.63 -8.78
CA GLY A 68 -2.47 9.96 -9.30
C GLY A 68 -3.61 10.71 -8.57
N ARG A 69 -4.26 10.11 -7.55
CA ARG A 69 -5.34 10.75 -6.79
C ARG A 69 -4.84 11.41 -5.50
N LYS A 70 -5.66 12.31 -4.97
CA LYS A 70 -5.48 12.88 -3.63
C LYS A 70 -6.19 12.04 -2.58
N VAL A 71 -5.64 12.01 -1.36
CA VAL A 71 -6.24 11.36 -0.19
C VAL A 71 -6.23 12.33 0.99
N GLN A 72 -7.38 12.54 1.61
CA GLN A 72 -7.54 13.51 2.71
C GLN A 72 -7.62 12.81 4.07
N ARG A 73 -8.46 11.79 4.17
CA ARG A 73 -8.81 11.06 5.37
C ARG A 73 -8.00 9.79 5.50
N ILE A 74 -7.25 9.68 6.59
CA ILE A 74 -6.34 8.58 6.85
C ILE A 74 -6.35 8.14 8.32
N ALA A 75 -5.88 6.92 8.56
CA ALA A 75 -5.38 6.43 9.84
C ALA A 75 -3.93 5.97 9.68
N TYR A 76 -3.09 6.25 10.66
CA TYR A 76 -1.70 5.79 10.67
C TYR A 76 -1.61 4.35 11.17
N ILE A 77 -0.91 3.46 10.46
CA ILE A 77 -0.78 2.06 10.85
C ILE A 77 0.56 1.79 11.51
N ALA A 78 1.66 1.86 10.75
CA ALA A 78 2.96 1.40 11.22
C ALA A 78 4.08 1.86 10.30
N PHE A 79 5.30 1.95 10.84
CA PHE A 79 6.49 1.78 10.02
C PHE A 79 6.82 0.29 9.89
N VAL A 80 7.18 -0.14 8.69
CA VAL A 80 7.58 -1.52 8.39
C VAL A 80 8.94 -1.56 7.72
N GLU A 81 9.76 -2.55 8.09
CA GLU A 81 11.04 -2.85 7.44
C GLU A 81 10.89 -4.06 6.52
N PHE A 82 11.29 -3.91 5.26
CA PHE A 82 11.23 -4.99 4.29
C PHE A 82 12.35 -6.02 4.48
N LEU A 83 11.98 -7.28 4.56
CA LEU A 83 12.88 -8.42 4.79
C LEU A 83 13.42 -9.02 3.49
N ASN A 84 12.83 -8.67 2.35
CA ASN A 84 13.30 -9.03 1.01
C ASN A 84 13.05 -7.88 0.02
N GLY A 85 13.81 -7.87 -1.08
CA GLY A 85 13.58 -6.96 -2.20
C GLY A 85 12.58 -7.52 -3.21
N GLY A 86 11.99 -6.65 -4.03
CA GLY A 86 11.02 -7.04 -5.04
C GLY A 86 10.27 -5.86 -5.64
N VAL A 87 9.12 -6.13 -6.25
CA VAL A 87 8.26 -5.10 -6.86
C VAL A 87 6.87 -5.17 -6.27
N MET A 88 6.46 -4.06 -5.66
CA MET A 88 5.13 -3.84 -5.12
C MET A 88 4.23 -3.19 -6.16
N LEU A 89 2.95 -3.54 -6.18
CA LEU A 89 1.97 -3.01 -7.13
C LEU A 89 0.71 -2.48 -6.43
N HIS A 90 0.05 -1.53 -7.09
CA HIS A 90 -1.33 -1.16 -6.82
C HIS A 90 -2.22 -2.41 -6.81
N ARG A 91 -3.15 -2.42 -5.85
CA ARG A 91 -4.07 -3.49 -5.47
C ARG A 91 -3.48 -4.65 -4.67
N ASP A 92 -2.18 -4.68 -4.40
CA ASP A 92 -1.61 -5.75 -3.56
C ASP A 92 -2.34 -5.87 -2.22
N ASP A 93 -2.66 -7.11 -1.86
CA ASP A 93 -3.26 -7.40 -0.57
C ASP A 93 -2.20 -7.19 0.51
N VAL A 94 -2.56 -6.44 1.55
CA VAL A 94 -1.70 -6.20 2.73
C VAL A 94 -2.25 -6.97 3.90
N LEU A 95 -1.45 -7.94 4.36
CA LEU A 95 -1.87 -8.97 5.32
C LEU A 95 -0.98 -8.95 6.55
N THR A 96 -1.59 -9.20 7.71
CA THR A 96 -0.89 -9.45 8.98
C THR A 96 -1.51 -10.66 9.66
N GLU A 97 -0.90 -11.15 10.74
CA GLU A 97 -1.53 -12.15 11.60
C GLU A 97 -2.82 -11.65 12.28
N LYS A 98 -2.98 -10.32 12.42
CA LYS A 98 -4.21 -9.69 12.96
C LYS A 98 -5.31 -9.60 11.91
N GLY A 99 -5.01 -9.92 10.66
CA GLY A 99 -5.97 -9.96 9.56
C GLY A 99 -5.54 -9.11 8.37
N TYR A 100 -6.52 -8.90 7.49
CA TYR A 100 -6.38 -8.15 6.25
C TYR A 100 -6.48 -6.64 6.52
N LEU A 101 -5.45 -5.89 6.13
CA LEU A 101 -5.43 -4.43 6.30
C LEU A 101 -6.14 -3.71 5.16
N GLY A 102 -6.11 -4.28 3.95
CA GLY A 102 -6.70 -3.69 2.75
C GLY A 102 -5.87 -3.99 1.50
N THR A 103 -6.18 -3.27 0.42
CA THR A 103 -5.39 -3.31 -0.82
C THR A 103 -4.54 -2.07 -0.98
N LEU A 104 -3.38 -2.17 -1.60
CA LEU A 104 -2.52 -1.03 -1.83
C LEU A 104 -3.13 -0.03 -2.83
N ALA A 105 -3.43 1.18 -2.39
CA ALA A 105 -4.00 2.24 -3.21
C ALA A 105 -2.94 2.98 -4.04
N GLY A 106 -1.77 3.21 -3.47
CA GLY A 106 -0.68 3.92 -4.14
C GLY A 106 0.38 4.41 -3.17
N TYR A 107 1.19 5.36 -3.63
CA TYR A 107 2.37 5.83 -2.90
C TYR A 107 2.42 7.35 -2.88
N ASP A 108 2.78 7.94 -1.75
CA ASP A 108 3.07 9.37 -1.61
C ASP A 108 4.54 9.56 -1.20
N LEU A 109 5.17 10.61 -1.75
CA LEU A 109 6.60 10.88 -1.61
C LEU A 109 6.91 12.12 -0.75
N SER A 110 5.96 12.58 0.06
CA SER A 110 6.11 13.78 0.90
C SER A 110 7.34 13.74 1.82
N HIS A 111 7.79 12.53 2.19
CA HIS A 111 8.95 12.31 3.08
C HIS A 111 10.14 11.63 2.39
N PHE A 112 10.10 11.46 1.06
CA PHE A 112 11.22 10.86 0.34
C PHE A 112 12.46 11.79 0.36
N PRO A 113 13.70 11.29 0.53
CA PRO A 113 14.14 9.89 0.49
C PRO A 113 14.17 9.17 1.85
N ASN A 114 13.64 9.76 2.94
CA ASN A 114 13.62 9.10 4.25
C ASN A 114 12.74 7.85 4.20
N HIS A 115 11.46 8.03 3.88
CA HIS A 115 10.54 6.93 3.66
C HIS A 115 9.47 7.32 2.64
N MET A 116 8.76 6.32 2.14
CA MET A 116 7.61 6.48 1.28
C MET A 116 6.34 6.14 2.06
N ASN A 117 5.29 6.93 1.85
CA ASN A 117 3.97 6.63 2.37
C ASN A 117 3.33 5.58 1.45
N MET A 118 3.10 4.39 1.97
CA MET A 118 2.38 3.31 1.29
C MET A 118 0.94 3.36 1.77
N VAL A 119 0.05 3.82 0.88
CA VAL A 119 -1.35 4.04 1.21
C VAL A 119 -2.15 2.79 0.87
N VAL A 120 -2.87 2.27 1.86
CA VAL A 120 -3.75 1.10 1.79
C VAL A 120 -5.19 1.60 1.77
N GLN A 121 -6.01 1.10 0.85
CA GLN A 121 -7.46 1.28 0.90
C GLN A 121 -8.09 0.15 1.73
N GLY A 122 -8.76 0.50 2.83
CA GLY A 122 -9.32 -0.44 3.80
C GLY A 122 -10.11 0.27 4.91
N ASN A 123 -10.39 -0.44 6.01
CA ASN A 123 -11.08 0.16 7.16
C ASN A 123 -10.19 1.24 7.80
N LEU A 124 -10.80 2.40 8.09
CA LEU A 124 -10.14 3.54 8.72
C LEU A 124 -9.89 3.28 10.22
N GLU A 125 -8.90 2.44 10.51
CA GLU A 125 -8.49 2.03 11.85
C GLU A 125 -6.97 2.12 11.97
N SER A 126 -6.47 2.76 13.03
CA SER A 126 -5.03 2.94 13.25
C SER A 126 -4.34 1.64 13.67
N GLY A 127 -3.01 1.64 13.67
CA GLY A 127 -2.24 0.46 14.10
C GLY A 127 -2.49 0.10 15.56
N GLU A 128 -2.63 1.11 16.42
CA GLU A 128 -3.00 0.94 17.83
C GLU A 128 -4.38 0.28 17.98
N ASP A 129 -5.40 0.79 17.29
CA ASP A 129 -6.78 0.27 17.38
C ASP A 129 -6.88 -1.18 16.88
N ARG A 130 -6.03 -1.55 15.91
CA ARG A 130 -5.90 -2.91 15.38
C ARG A 130 -5.13 -3.86 16.31
N GLY A 131 -4.58 -3.35 17.42
CA GLY A 131 -3.76 -4.13 18.34
C GLY A 131 -2.46 -4.64 17.69
N LEU A 132 -1.88 -3.86 16.78
CA LEU A 132 -0.57 -4.19 16.21
C LEU A 132 0.53 -4.03 17.26
N ALA A 133 1.63 -4.76 17.06
CA ALA A 133 2.82 -4.72 17.88
C ALA A 133 4.07 -4.74 17.00
N VAL A 134 5.18 -4.22 17.53
CA VAL A 134 6.49 -4.35 16.90
C VAL A 134 6.84 -5.83 16.72
N GLY A 135 7.43 -6.16 15.57
CA GLY A 135 7.80 -7.52 15.20
C GLY A 135 6.72 -8.29 14.44
N ILE A 136 5.47 -7.81 14.39
CA ILE A 136 4.41 -8.47 13.61
C ILE A 136 4.81 -8.54 12.13
N PRO A 137 4.74 -9.74 11.51
CA PRO A 137 4.95 -9.87 10.08
C PRO A 137 3.86 -9.17 9.26
N VAL A 138 4.27 -8.52 8.18
CA VAL A 138 3.38 -7.94 7.17
C VAL A 138 3.73 -8.54 5.82
N ILE A 139 2.74 -9.05 5.09
CA ILE A 139 2.92 -9.64 3.77
C ILE A 139 2.15 -8.80 2.75
N PHE A 140 2.84 -8.43 1.67
CA PHE A 140 2.25 -7.84 0.48
C PHE A 140 2.23 -8.89 -0.61
N ARG A 141 1.02 -9.20 -1.10
CA ARG A 141 0.79 -10.27 -2.06
C ARG A 141 0.02 -9.74 -3.27
N ALA A 142 0.34 -10.29 -4.44
CA ALA A 142 -0.45 -10.03 -5.63
C ALA A 142 -1.93 -10.38 -5.40
N HIS A 143 -2.81 -9.41 -5.64
CA HIS A 143 -4.24 -9.60 -5.46
C HIS A 143 -4.75 -10.76 -6.32
N SER A 144 -5.24 -11.82 -5.67
CA SER A 144 -5.88 -12.92 -6.38
C SER A 144 -7.34 -12.55 -6.65
N ILE A 145 -7.71 -12.34 -7.91
CA ILE A 145 -9.10 -12.03 -8.36
C ILE A 145 -10.09 -13.19 -8.07
N SER A 146 -9.68 -14.27 -7.39
CA SER A 146 -10.46 -15.50 -7.23
C SER A 146 -11.53 -15.49 -6.12
N ARG A 147 -11.88 -14.35 -5.51
CA ARG A 147 -12.95 -14.29 -4.48
C ARG A 147 -14.32 -13.81 -4.96
N GLU A 148 -14.47 -13.34 -6.20
CA GLU A 148 -15.75 -12.80 -6.70
C GLU A 148 -16.60 -13.76 -7.57
N ARG A 149 -16.19 -15.01 -7.80
CA ARG A 149 -16.94 -15.95 -8.67
C ARG A 149 -17.83 -16.97 -7.96
N SER A 150 -18.01 -16.89 -6.64
CA SER A 150 -18.84 -17.87 -5.90
C SER A 150 -20.32 -17.48 -5.72
N GLY A 151 -20.77 -16.34 -6.25
CA GLY A 151 -22.08 -15.75 -5.94
C GLY A 151 -23.15 -15.83 -7.03
N LYS A 152 -22.99 -16.64 -8.09
CA LYS A 152 -24.08 -16.95 -9.02
C LYS A 152 -24.16 -18.45 -9.25
N LYS A 153 -24.93 -19.12 -8.40
CA LYS A 153 -25.69 -20.30 -8.83
C LYS A 153 -27.15 -19.88 -8.99
N GLN A 154 -27.70 -20.34 -10.12
CA GLN A 154 -29.08 -20.23 -10.56
C GLN A 154 -30.08 -20.65 -9.50
#